data_AF-A5HGF8-F1
#
_entry.id   AF-A5HGF8-F1
#
_cell.length_a   1.000
_cell.length_b   1.000
_cell.length_c   1.000
_cell.angle_alpha   90.00
_cell.angle_beta   90.00
_cell.angle_gamma   90.00
#
_symmetry.space_group_name_H-M   'P 1'
#
loop_
_entity.id
_entity.type
_entity.pdbx_description
1 polymer ?
#
loop_
_entity_poly.entity_id
_entity_poly.type
_entity_poly.pdbx_seq_one_letter_code
_entity_poly.pdbx_strand_id
1 'polypeptide(L)' 'ISNQLQALPAGVFDQLTELGTLGLQSNQLESLP' A
#
# COMPACT_ATOMS: atom_id res chain seq x y z
N ILE A 1 11.92 -13.12 0.39
CA ILE A 1 10.79 -13.32 -0.55
C ILE A 1 10.38 -11.92 -1.03
N SER A 2 10.44 -11.65 -2.33
CA SER A 2 10.10 -10.32 -2.89
C SER A 2 8.59 -10.28 -3.14
N ASN A 3 7.87 -9.31 -2.58
CA ASN A 3 6.43 -9.16 -2.81
C ASN A 3 6.23 -8.39 -4.12
N GLN A 4 5.41 -8.94 -5.03
CA GLN A 4 5.15 -8.38 -6.36
C GLN A 4 3.97 -7.39 -6.36
N LEU A 5 3.62 -6.83 -5.19
CA LEU A 5 2.54 -5.87 -5.08
C LEU A 5 2.90 -4.60 -5.86
N GLN A 6 2.23 -4.40 -7.00
CA GLN A 6 2.43 -3.27 -7.93
C GLN A 6 1.44 -2.14 -7.72
N ALA A 7 0.22 -2.45 -7.25
CA ALA A 7 -0.81 -1.47 -6.96
C ALA A 7 -1.60 -1.88 -5.73
N LEU A 8 -2.12 -0.89 -5.01
CA LEU A 8 -3.08 -1.12 -3.94
C LEU A 8 -4.49 -1.25 -4.52
N PRO A 9 -5.33 -2.15 -3.99
CA PRO A 9 -6.73 -2.20 -4.38
C PRO A 9 -7.41 -0.85 -4.16
N ALA A 10 -8.28 -0.46 -5.08
CA ALA A 10 -9.11 0.73 -4.91
C ALA A 10 -9.93 0.60 -3.61
N GLY A 11 -9.93 1.68 -2.84
CA GLY A 11 -10.67 1.74 -1.59
C GLY A 11 -10.06 0.98 -0.41
N VAL A 12 -8.80 0.52 -0.52
CA VAL A 12 -8.09 -0.12 0.61
C VAL A 12 -8.02 0.77 1.86
N PHE A 13 -8.17 2.08 1.68
CA PHE A 13 -8.13 3.07 2.76
C PHE A 13 -9.49 3.74 3.02
N ASP A 14 -10.58 3.35 2.35
CA ASP A 14 -11.86 4.11 2.39
C ASP A 14 -12.48 4.23 3.78
N GLN A 15 -12.20 3.27 4.66
CA GLN A 15 -12.69 3.25 6.04
C GLN A 15 -11.62 3.58 7.08
N LEU A 16 -10.41 3.93 6.64
CA LEU A 16 -9.35 4.36 7.56
C LEU A 16 -9.49 5.85 7.81
N THR A 17 -9.82 6.20 9.05
CA THR A 17 -9.81 7.59 9.52
C THR A 17 -8.40 8.12 9.71
N GLU A 18 -7.44 7.25 10.03
CA GLU A 18 -6.03 7.60 10.20
C GLU A 18 -5.12 6.42 9.87
N LEU A 19 -3.99 6.70 9.21
CA LEU A 19 -2.92 5.75 8.95
C LEU A 19 -1.68 6.14 9.75
N GLY A 20 -1.35 5.35 10.78
CA GLY A 20 -0.19 5.63 11.63
C GLY A 20 1.15 5.24 11.00
N THR A 21 1.25 4.04 10.42
CA THR A 21 2.48 3.57 9.76
C THR A 21 2.14 2.60 8.64
N LEU A 22 2.78 2.79 7.48
CA LEU A 22 2.66 1.92 6.32
C LEU A 22 4.04 1.41 5.91
N GLY A 23 4.28 0.11 6.09
CA GLY A 23 5.54 -0.52 5.71
C GLY A 23 5.51 -1.06 4.28
N LEU A 24 6.35 -0.51 3.39
CA LEU A 24 6.38 -0.87 1.96
C LEU A 24 7.74 -1.36 1.44
N GLN A 25 8.74 -1.48 2.31
CA GLN A 25 10.17 -1.68 2.02
C GLN A 25 10.57 -2.85 1.08
N SER A 26 9.65 -3.73 0.69
CA SER A 26 9.93 -4.87 -0.20
C SER A 26 8.76 -5.18 -1.14
N ASN A 27 8.21 -4.12 -1.75
CA ASN A 27 7.16 -4.19 -2.78
C ASN A 27 7.62 -3.53 -4.09
N GLN A 28 6.80 -3.62 -5.13
CA GLN A 28 7.01 -3.01 -6.45
C GLN A 28 6.06 -1.84 -6.69
N LEU A 29 5.60 -1.21 -5.60
CA LEU A 29 4.66 -0.11 -5.66
C LEU A 29 5.37 1.15 -6.18
N GLU A 30 4.90 1.69 -7.30
CA GLU A 30 5.53 2.88 -7.92
C GLU A 30 5.00 4.19 -7.31
N SER A 31 3.73 4.20 -6.93
CA SER A 31 3.07 5.37 -6.34
C SER A 31 1.96 4.98 -5.38
N LEU A 32 1.65 5.89 -4.45
CA LEU A 32 0.43 5.84 -3.67
C LEU A 32 -0.62 6.72 -4.38
N PRO A 33 -1.89 6.27 -4.49
CA PRO A 33 -2.98 7.08 -5.00
C PRO A 33 -3.32 8.25 -4.06
#